data_AF-A0A2V5TR22-F1
#
_entry.id   AF-A0A2V5TR22-F1
#
_cell.length_a   1.000
_cell.length_b   1.000
_cell.length_c   1.000
_cell.angle_alpha   90.00
_cell.angle_beta   90.00
_cell.angle_gamma   90.00
#
_symmetry.space_group_name_H-M   'P 1'
#
loop_
_entity.id
_entity.type
_entity.pdbx_description
1 polymer ?
#
loop_
_entity_poly.entity_id
_entity_poly.type
_entity_poly.pdbx_seq_one_letter_code
_entity_poly.pdbx_strand_id
1 'polypeptide(L)'
;MLLCFFTQQSIAANPLDDWHWQNPRPQGNSLFGVGFGAGRFIAVGTSGTIIQSTNGVDWAVIKNPTDQNLYGVGAGNGLLVVVGAGGTVLTSTDG
;
A
#
# COMPACT_ATOMS: atom_id res chain seq x y z
N MET A 1 -15.16 42.60 37.12
CA MET A 1 -14.28 42.14 36.02
C MET A 1 -15.01 40.99 35.34
N LEU A 2 -15.62 41.27 34.20
CA LEU A 2 -16.47 40.32 33.47
C LEU A 2 -15.55 39.38 32.67
N LEU A 3 -15.53 38.08 33.00
CA LEU A 3 -14.83 37.09 32.16
C LEU A 3 -15.83 36.47 31.18
N CYS A 4 -15.59 36.71 29.89
CA CYS A 4 -16.30 36.09 28.79
C CYS A 4 -15.89 34.62 28.61
N PHE A 5 -16.87 33.75 28.42
CA PHE A 5 -16.66 32.37 27.98
C PHE A 5 -16.36 32.36 26.47
N PHE A 6 -15.31 31.67 26.06
CA PHE A 6 -15.21 31.12 24.70
C PHE A 6 -15.23 29.61 24.82
N THR A 7 -16.33 29.00 24.41
CA THR A 7 -16.38 27.56 24.14
C THR A 7 -15.48 27.29 22.94
N GLN A 8 -14.36 26.61 23.14
CA GLN A 8 -13.57 26.13 22.02
C GLN A 8 -14.35 24.99 21.37
N GLN A 9 -15.12 25.34 20.34
CA GLN A 9 -15.69 24.35 19.44
C GLN A 9 -14.50 23.77 18.67
N SER A 10 -14.02 22.58 19.06
CA SER A 10 -13.01 21.89 18.26
C SER A 10 -13.64 21.60 16.92
N ILE A 11 -13.19 22.28 15.87
CA ILE A 11 -13.47 21.89 14.50
C ILE A 11 -12.80 20.53 14.35
N ALA A 12 -13.58 19.45 14.39
CA ALA A 12 -13.04 18.11 14.22
C ALA A 12 -12.35 18.06 12.85
N ALA A 13 -11.05 17.76 12.84
CA ALA A 13 -10.31 17.53 11.60
C ALA A 13 -11.07 16.49 10.77
N ASN A 14 -11.11 16.69 9.45
CA ASN A 14 -11.78 15.74 8.56
C ASN A 14 -11.00 14.41 8.69
N PRO A 15 -11.64 13.23 8.87
CA PRO A 15 -10.94 11.95 9.01
C PRO A 15 -10.02 11.57 7.82
N LEU A 16 -9.98 12.38 6.76
CA LEU A 16 -9.06 12.27 5.63
C LEU A 16 -7.76 13.08 5.79
N ASP A 17 -7.61 13.87 6.85
CA ASP A 17 -6.45 14.76 7.05
C ASP A 17 -5.35 14.13 7.92
N ASP A 18 -5.66 13.03 8.61
CA ASP A 18 -4.73 12.32 9.50
C ASP A 18 -3.90 11.26 8.75
N TRP A 19 -2.91 11.73 7.98
CA TRP A 19 -1.96 10.87 7.28
C TRP A 19 -0.76 10.51 8.16
N HIS A 20 -0.57 9.21 8.42
CA HIS A 20 0.63 8.70 9.08
C HIS A 20 1.60 8.14 8.06
N TRP A 21 2.72 8.84 7.83
CA TRP A 21 3.80 8.32 7.01
C TRP A 21 4.46 7.10 7.67
N GLN A 22 4.62 6.02 6.91
CA GLN A 22 5.32 4.80 7.32
C GLN A 22 6.30 4.40 6.22
N ASN A 23 7.53 4.04 6.60
CA ASN A 23 8.46 3.38 5.69
C ASN A 23 8.23 1.87 5.77
N PRO A 24 7.78 1.20 4.70
CA PRO A 24 7.55 -0.24 4.73
C PRO A 24 8.90 -0.98 4.76
N ARG A 25 9.46 -1.14 5.98
CA ARG A 25 10.52 -2.10 6.24
C ARG A 25 9.97 -3.50 5.95
N PRO A 26 10.76 -4.42 5.38
CA PRO A 26 12.23 -4.42 5.36
C PRO A 26 12.92 -3.89 4.09
N GLN A 27 12.23 -3.21 3.16
CA GLN A 27 12.81 -2.81 1.86
C GLN A 27 12.83 -1.28 1.68
N GLY A 28 13.74 -0.76 0.85
CA GLY A 28 13.92 0.69 0.58
C GLY A 28 13.78 1.09 -0.89
N ASN A 29 13.29 0.18 -1.73
CA ASN A 29 13.02 0.37 -3.15
C ASN A 29 11.80 1.28 -3.39
N SER A 30 11.79 1.96 -4.53
CA SER A 30 10.64 2.76 -4.94
C SER A 30 9.44 1.86 -5.23
N LEU A 31 8.29 2.17 -4.62
CA LEU A 31 7.03 1.51 -4.90
C LEU A 31 6.25 2.32 -5.94
N PHE A 32 5.68 1.63 -6.92
CA PHE A 32 5.00 2.21 -8.07
C PHE A 32 3.50 1.95 -8.09
N GLY A 33 3.04 0.89 -7.41
CA GLY A 33 1.63 0.54 -7.37
C GLY A 33 1.26 -0.23 -6.10
N VAL A 34 -0.02 -0.14 -5.74
CA VAL A 34 -0.64 -0.92 -4.67
C VAL A 34 -2.02 -1.40 -5.12
N GLY A 35 -2.40 -2.61 -4.70
CA GLY A 35 -3.73 -3.17 -4.89
C GLY A 35 -4.17 -3.99 -3.68
N PHE A 36 -5.48 -4.23 -3.54
CA PHE A 36 -6.04 -5.06 -2.49
C PHE A 36 -6.81 -6.24 -3.09
N GLY A 37 -6.48 -7.46 -2.67
CA GLY A 37 -7.07 -8.70 -3.16
C GLY A 37 -6.74 -9.87 -2.24
N ALA A 38 -7.56 -10.93 -2.26
CA ALA A 38 -7.38 -12.09 -1.38
C ALA A 38 -7.22 -11.75 0.12
N GLY A 39 -7.80 -10.62 0.57
CA GLY A 39 -7.70 -10.16 1.96
C GLY A 39 -6.36 -9.49 2.33
N ARG A 40 -5.54 -9.10 1.34
CA ARG A 40 -4.22 -8.52 1.55
C ARG A 40 -4.00 -7.29 0.67
N PHE A 41 -3.25 -6.33 1.18
CA PHE A 41 -2.62 -5.28 0.39
C PHE A 41 -1.35 -5.84 -0.25
N ILE A 42 -1.16 -5.56 -1.53
CA ILE A 42 0.04 -5.90 -2.30
C ILE A 42 0.60 -4.61 -2.87
N ALA A 43 1.85 -4.28 -2.56
CA ALA A 43 2.56 -3.16 -3.18
C ALA A 43 3.77 -3.66 -3.96
N VAL A 44 4.05 -3.00 -5.09
CA VAL A 44 5.07 -3.41 -6.06
C VAL A 44 5.99 -2.27 -6.45
N GLY A 45 7.20 -2.58 -6.89
CA GLY A 45 8.23 -1.56 -7.11
C GLY A 45 9.43 -2.00 -7.95
N THR A 46 10.54 -1.29 -7.78
CA THR A 46 11.78 -1.57 -8.52
C THR A 46 12.39 -2.91 -8.16
N SER A 47 13.22 -3.47 -9.04
CA SER A 47 14.00 -4.69 -8.79
C SER A 47 13.13 -5.88 -8.35
N GLY A 48 11.96 -6.04 -8.98
CA GLY A 48 11.03 -7.11 -8.62
C GLY A 48 10.41 -6.96 -7.23
N THR A 49 10.39 -5.78 -6.60
CA THR A 49 9.84 -5.66 -5.25
C THR A 49 8.35 -6.01 -5.23
N ILE A 50 7.98 -6.99 -4.40
CA ILE A 50 6.59 -7.26 -4.00
C ILE A 50 6.57 -7.34 -2.48
N ILE A 51 5.71 -6.54 -1.85
CA ILE A 51 5.46 -6.61 -0.41
C ILE A 51 3.96 -6.78 -0.16
N GLN A 52 3.62 -7.45 0.93
CA GLN A 52 2.24 -7.66 1.33
C GLN A 52 1.96 -7.26 2.78
N SER A 53 0.71 -6.93 3.04
CA SER A 53 0.21 -6.63 4.38
C SER A 53 -1.25 -7.07 4.53
N THR A 54 -1.65 -7.51 5.72
CA THR A 54 -3.06 -7.74 6.07
C THR A 54 -3.73 -6.54 6.73
N ASN A 55 -2.94 -5.56 7.20
CA ASN A 55 -3.44 -4.42 7.98
C ASN A 55 -3.00 -3.05 7.43
N GLY A 56 -2.21 -3.02 6.35
CA GLY A 56 -1.70 -1.80 5.73
C GLY A 56 -0.54 -1.14 6.49
N VAL A 57 -0.13 -1.70 7.64
CA VAL A 57 0.89 -1.15 8.54
C VAL A 57 2.13 -2.03 8.56
N ASP A 58 1.95 -3.34 8.76
CA ASP A 58 3.02 -4.31 8.82
C ASP A 58 3.20 -4.97 7.46
N TRP A 59 4.41 -4.87 6.90
CA TRP A 59 4.70 -5.35 5.54
C TRP A 59 5.75 -6.46 5.55
N ALA A 60 5.54 -7.46 4.69
CA ALA A 60 6.48 -8.55 4.47
C ALA A 60 6.83 -8.66 2.98
N VAL A 61 8.11 -8.89 2.68
CA VAL A 61 8.58 -9.12 1.30
C VAL A 61 8.13 -10.49 0.82
N ILE A 62 7.59 -10.54 -0.40
CA ILE A 62 7.27 -11.77 -1.11
C ILE A 62 8.36 -12.06 -2.14
N LYS A 63 8.89 -13.28 -2.11
CA LYS A 63 9.77 -13.77 -3.17
C LYS A 63 8.97 -14.00 -4.45
N ASN A 64 9.45 -13.49 -5.57
CA ASN A 64 8.85 -13.66 -6.88
C ASN A 64 9.94 -14.02 -7.91
N PRO A 65 9.57 -14.43 -9.15
CA PRO A 65 10.52 -15.02 -10.09
C PRO A 65 11.28 -14.01 -10.96
N THR A 66 11.15 -12.70 -10.72
CA THR A 66 11.69 -11.66 -11.62
C THR A 66 12.33 -10.51 -10.85
N ASP A 67 13.39 -9.93 -11.44
CA ASP A 67 14.00 -8.69 -10.96
C ASP A 67 13.55 -7.48 -11.80
N GLN A 68 12.58 -7.65 -12.71
CA GLN A 68 12.03 -6.57 -13.51
C GLN A 68 11.28 -5.56 -12.63
N ASN A 69 11.28 -4.29 -13.02
CA ASN A 69 10.47 -3.28 -12.35
C ASN A 69 8.98 -3.60 -12.54
N LEU A 70 8.22 -3.55 -11.44
CA LEU A 70 6.80 -3.85 -11.40
C LEU A 70 6.03 -2.55 -11.20
N TYR A 71 5.05 -2.26 -12.06
CA TYR A 71 4.44 -0.94 -12.16
C TYR A 71 3.01 -0.86 -11.66
N GLY A 72 2.30 -1.99 -11.64
CA GLY A 72 0.88 -1.98 -11.32
C GLY A 72 0.40 -3.29 -10.73
N VAL A 73 -0.66 -3.18 -9.94
CA VAL A 73 -1.38 -4.28 -9.32
C VAL A 73 -2.87 -4.10 -9.60
N GLY A 74 -3.53 -5.18 -10.01
CA GLY A 74 -4.99 -5.26 -10.12
C GLY A 74 -5.51 -6.51 -9.43
N ALA A 75 -6.73 -6.43 -8.89
CA ALA A 75 -7.40 -7.57 -8.28
C ALA A 75 -8.83 -7.69 -8.80
N GLY A 76 -9.27 -8.91 -9.07
CA GLY A 76 -10.64 -9.20 -9.49
C GLY A 76 -10.89 -10.69 -9.63
N ASN A 77 -12.13 -11.14 -9.38
CA ASN A 77 -12.53 -12.54 -9.50
C ASN A 77 -11.62 -13.54 -8.75
N GLY A 78 -11.11 -13.15 -7.58
CA GLY A 78 -10.20 -13.98 -6.78
C GLY A 78 -8.76 -14.09 -7.33
N LEU A 79 -8.40 -13.26 -8.32
CA LEU A 79 -7.07 -13.22 -8.92
C LEU A 79 -6.42 -11.85 -8.69
N LEU A 80 -5.20 -11.86 -8.17
CA LEU A 80 -4.26 -10.74 -8.19
C LEU A 80 -3.41 -10.83 -9.46
N VAL A 81 -3.20 -9.69 -10.11
CA VAL A 81 -2.38 -9.55 -11.30
C VAL A 81 -1.39 -8.42 -11.07
N VAL A 82 -0.10 -8.69 -11.30
CA VAL A 82 0.97 -7.71 -11.25
C VAL A 82 1.60 -7.58 -12.63
N VAL A 83 1.82 -6.35 -13.09
CA VAL A 83 2.40 -6.06 -14.42
C VAL A 83 3.67 -5.23 -14.29
N GLY A 84 4.61 -5.40 -15.23
CA GLY A 84 5.92 -4.75 -15.16
C GLY A 84 6.68 -4.66 -16.48
N ALA A 85 7.95 -4.27 -16.38
CA ALA A 85 8.87 -4.12 -17.50
C ALA A 85 9.06 -5.43 -18.28
N GLY A 86 9.42 -5.30 -19.56
CA GLY A 86 9.67 -6.46 -20.44
C GLY A 86 8.42 -7.32 -20.72
N GLY A 87 7.22 -6.78 -20.52
CA GLY A 87 5.97 -7.54 -20.66
C GLY A 87 5.70 -8.51 -19.51
N THR A 88 6.32 -8.28 -18.34
CA THR A 88 6.12 -9.10 -17.14
C THR A 88 4.65 -9.09 -16.71
N VAL A 89 4.08 -10.27 -16.52
CA VAL A 89 2.78 -10.51 -15.89
C VAL A 89 2.93 -11.61 -14.87
N LEU A 90 2.60 -11.32 -13.60
CA LEU A 90 2.53 -12.29 -12.52
C LEU A 90 1.09 -12.38 -12.03
N THR A 91 0.66 -13.57 -11.63
CA THR A 91 -0.68 -13.79 -11.07
C THR A 91 -0.61 -14.59 -9.77
N SER A 92 -1.57 -14.35 -8.89
CA SER A 92 -1.69 -15.05 -7.60
C SER A 92 -3.16 -15.15 -7.20
N THR A 93 -3.58 -16.27 -6.61
CA THR A 93 -4.95 -16.45 -6.07
C THR A 93 -5.01 -16.29 -4.55
N ASP A 94 -3.86 -16.23 -3.89
CA ASP A 94 -3.71 -16.25 -2.43
C ASP A 94 -2.90 -15.07 -1.87
N GLY A 95 -2.37 -14.21 -2.73
CA GLY A 95 -1.59 -13.02 -2.35
C GLY A 95 -0.11 -13.32 -2.31
#